data_AF-A0A7C3D493-F1
#
_entry.id   AF-A0A7C3D493-F1
#
_cell.length_a   1.000
_cell.length_b   1.000
_cell.length_c   1.000
_cell.angle_alpha   90.00
_cell.angle_beta   90.00
_cell.angle_gamma   90.00
#
_symmetry.space_group_name_H-M   'P 1'
#
loop_
_entity.id
_entity.type
_entity.pdbx_description
1 polymer ?
#
loop_
_entity_poly.entity_id
_entity_poly.type
_entity_poly.pdbx_seq_one_letter_code
_entity_poly.pdbx_strand_id
1 'polypeptide(L)'
;MHILRANTAVIVQFGPGVDATDGVTLETGLATAMDNATTGIRVSKNGAVMVDRNSATVPAYDAMGFYRVALSATDTNTEGRLKIIFEEAATCLPIWADFQVVNEAIYDSLYSGSPSAIIGSADGSGTTSTILTAMESTYTINDALVGRVLIFDGNVTAALKGQAGTITAYNGSTGLITFASSEFTTGSVSGDTFKIY
;
A
#
# COMPACT_ATOMS: atom_id res chain seq x y z
N MET A 1 13.21 -0.26 -7.92
CA MET A 1 12.64 -1.11 -6.85
C MET A 1 11.15 -0.81 -6.78
N HIS A 2 10.30 -1.79 -7.05
CA HIS A 2 8.84 -1.63 -7.04
C HIS A 2 8.27 -2.00 -5.67
N ILE A 3 7.30 -1.22 -5.19
CA ILE A 3 6.62 -1.49 -3.92
C ILE A 3 5.33 -2.26 -4.21
N LEU A 4 5.11 -3.34 -3.46
CA LEU A 4 3.92 -4.19 -3.55
C LEU A 4 3.15 -4.16 -2.23
N ARG A 5 1.83 -4.21 -2.34
CA ARG A 5 0.91 -4.35 -1.21
C ARG A 5 0.97 -5.79 -0.68
N ALA A 6 1.12 -5.98 0.63
CA ALA A 6 1.10 -7.31 1.23
C ALA A 6 -0.24 -8.04 1.01
N ASN A 7 -0.21 -9.37 1.03
CA ASN A 7 -1.39 -10.25 0.93
C ASN A 7 -2.27 -10.01 -0.30
N THR A 8 -1.71 -9.40 -1.36
CA THR A 8 -2.46 -8.94 -2.53
C THR A 8 -1.88 -9.58 -3.78
N ALA A 9 -2.75 -10.18 -4.60
CA ALA A 9 -2.34 -10.70 -5.91
C ALA A 9 -2.04 -9.54 -6.87
N VAL A 10 -0.97 -9.67 -7.66
CA VAL A 10 -0.49 -8.60 -8.55
C VAL A 10 0.13 -9.18 -9.81
N ILE A 11 0.03 -8.45 -10.92
CA ILE A 11 0.74 -8.75 -12.16
C ILE A 11 1.97 -7.86 -12.22
N VAL A 12 3.15 -8.46 -12.37
CA VAL A 12 4.42 -7.76 -12.51
C VAL A 12 5.00 -7.94 -13.90
N GLN A 13 5.75 -6.96 -14.37
CA GLN A 13 6.56 -7.07 -15.58
C GLN A 13 7.92 -7.69 -15.22
N PHE A 14 8.26 -8.80 -15.87
CA PHE A 14 9.45 -9.59 -15.55
C PHE A 14 10.23 -9.91 -16.83
N GLY A 15 11.52 -9.59 -16.84
CA GLY A 15 12.35 -9.62 -18.03
C GLY A 15 13.44 -8.53 -18.02
N PRO A 16 14.10 -8.29 -19.16
CA PRO A 16 13.89 -8.98 -20.44
C PRO A 16 14.49 -10.40 -20.43
N GLY A 17 13.79 -11.35 -21.07
CA GLY A 17 14.34 -12.65 -21.43
C GLY A 17 15.09 -12.56 -22.76
N VAL A 18 16.38 -12.89 -22.72
CA VAL A 18 17.28 -12.90 -23.87
C VAL A 18 18.02 -14.24 -23.98
N ASP A 19 18.36 -14.63 -25.20
CA ASP A 19 18.99 -15.90 -25.56
C ASP A 19 20.32 -16.07 -24.80
N ALA A 20 20.54 -17.29 -24.30
CA ALA A 20 21.72 -17.61 -23.48
C ALA A 20 23.05 -17.53 -24.27
N THR A 21 23.01 -17.66 -25.59
CA THR A 21 24.17 -17.71 -26.49
C THR A 21 24.72 -16.33 -26.78
N ASP A 22 23.84 -15.35 -27.03
CA ASP A 22 24.23 -14.02 -27.48
C ASP A 22 23.88 -12.90 -26.50
N GLY A 23 22.99 -13.15 -25.53
CA GLY A 23 22.54 -12.16 -24.55
C GLY A 23 21.79 -10.97 -25.16
N VAL A 24 21.31 -11.09 -26.40
CA VAL A 24 20.71 -9.99 -27.18
C VAL A 24 19.41 -10.42 -27.84
N THR A 25 19.36 -11.60 -28.46
CA THR A 25 18.18 -12.10 -29.15
C THR A 25 17.06 -12.34 -28.14
N LEU A 26 15.83 -11.89 -28.44
CA LEU A 26 14.71 -12.01 -27.50
C LEU A 26 14.19 -13.44 -27.44
N GLU A 27 14.04 -13.96 -26.23
CA GLU A 27 13.39 -15.24 -25.98
C GLU A 27 11.90 -15.05 -25.69
N THR A 28 11.06 -15.35 -26.69
CA THR A 28 9.60 -15.10 -26.68
C THR A 28 8.76 -16.34 -26.32
N GLY A 29 9.40 -17.50 -26.16
CA GLY A 29 8.77 -18.79 -25.89
C GLY A 29 8.85 -19.29 -24.44
N LEU A 30 9.16 -18.44 -23.46
CA LEU A 30 9.50 -18.88 -22.09
C LEU A 30 8.27 -19.15 -21.20
N ALA A 31 7.06 -18.76 -21.61
CA ALA A 31 5.85 -18.81 -20.77
C ALA A 31 5.63 -20.15 -20.04
N THR A 32 5.71 -21.27 -20.76
CA THR A 32 5.53 -22.61 -20.20
C THR A 32 6.66 -23.01 -19.26
N ALA A 33 7.90 -22.63 -19.58
CA ALA A 33 9.04 -22.93 -18.73
C ALA A 33 8.97 -22.17 -17.40
N MET A 34 8.55 -20.91 -17.45
CA MET A 34 8.36 -20.05 -16.28
C MET A 34 7.23 -20.51 -15.35
N ASP A 35 6.24 -21.25 -15.87
CA ASP A 35 5.14 -21.84 -15.10
C ASP A 35 5.44 -23.24 -14.53
N ASN A 36 6.61 -23.80 -14.85
CA ASN A 36 6.95 -25.15 -14.40
C ASN A 36 7.10 -25.23 -12.87
N ALA A 37 6.48 -26.22 -12.24
CA ALA A 37 6.49 -26.41 -10.78
C ALA A 37 7.84 -26.86 -10.17
N THR A 38 8.88 -27.07 -10.98
CA THR A 38 10.20 -27.52 -10.53
C THR A 38 11.36 -26.71 -11.13
N THR A 39 11.14 -26.05 -12.26
CA THR A 39 12.17 -25.24 -12.94
C THR A 39 11.68 -23.85 -13.31
N GLY A 40 10.43 -23.51 -12.97
CA GLY A 40 9.85 -22.21 -13.26
C GLY A 40 10.30 -21.13 -12.28
N ILE A 41 9.54 -20.04 -12.23
CA ILE A 41 9.89 -18.89 -11.41
C ILE A 41 9.95 -19.27 -9.94
N ARG A 42 11.09 -18.96 -9.31
CA ARG A 42 11.33 -19.13 -7.89
C ARG A 42 11.17 -17.82 -7.14
N VAL A 43 10.58 -17.88 -5.96
CA VAL A 43 10.26 -16.73 -5.11
C VAL A 43 10.96 -16.88 -3.76
N SER A 44 11.70 -15.86 -3.35
CA SER A 44 12.27 -15.73 -2.00
C SER A 44 11.58 -14.58 -1.26
N LYS A 45 11.00 -14.91 -0.11
CA LYS A 45 10.24 -13.98 0.74
C LYS A 45 11.08 -13.58 1.93
N ASN A 46 11.44 -12.31 2.00
CA ASN A 46 12.27 -11.71 3.03
C ASN A 46 13.55 -12.52 3.36
N GLY A 47 14.23 -13.04 2.32
CA GLY A 47 15.44 -13.84 2.47
C GLY A 47 15.21 -15.31 2.82
N ALA A 48 13.96 -15.79 2.84
CA ALA A 48 13.66 -17.21 2.95
C ALA A 48 14.20 -18.00 1.75
N VAL A 49 14.35 -19.32 1.94
CA VAL A 49 14.68 -20.26 0.86
C VAL A 49 13.71 -20.07 -0.30
N MET A 50 14.25 -20.09 -1.51
CA MET A 50 13.47 -19.97 -2.73
C MET A 50 12.51 -21.16 -2.89
N VAL A 51 11.25 -20.84 -3.17
CA VAL A 51 10.18 -21.83 -3.42
C VAL A 51 9.49 -21.52 -4.75
N ASP A 52 8.68 -22.44 -5.26
CA ASP A 52 7.86 -22.18 -6.45
C ASP A 52 6.93 -20.99 -6.24
N ARG A 53 6.78 -20.18 -7.29
CA ARG A 53 5.72 -19.17 -7.38
C ARG A 53 4.36 -19.84 -7.18
N ASN A 54 3.57 -19.34 -6.24
CA ASN A 54 2.26 -19.89 -5.93
C ASN A 54 1.17 -19.28 -6.80
N SER A 55 1.17 -19.55 -8.10
CA SER A 55 0.10 -19.06 -9.00
C SER A 55 -0.10 -20.03 -10.16
N ALA A 56 -1.35 -20.37 -10.44
CA ALA A 56 -1.74 -21.24 -11.55
C ALA A 56 -1.90 -20.48 -12.89
N THR A 57 -1.71 -19.16 -12.88
CA THR A 57 -1.77 -18.34 -14.08
C THR A 57 -0.41 -18.38 -14.77
N VAL A 58 -0.40 -19.00 -15.95
CA VAL A 58 0.76 -19.04 -16.85
C VAL A 58 1.21 -17.63 -17.19
N PRO A 59 2.52 -17.30 -17.08
CA PRO A 59 3.05 -16.02 -17.56
C PRO A 59 2.71 -15.77 -19.03
N ALA A 60 2.34 -14.54 -19.36
CA ALA A 60 2.04 -14.16 -20.74
C ALA A 60 3.16 -13.28 -21.28
N TYR A 61 3.67 -13.59 -22.48
CA TYR A 61 4.56 -12.69 -23.18
C TYR A 61 3.86 -11.35 -23.45
N ASP A 62 4.58 -10.26 -23.23
CA ASP A 62 4.09 -8.90 -23.52
C ASP A 62 4.85 -8.34 -24.72
N ALA A 63 5.96 -7.64 -24.47
CA ALA A 63 6.82 -7.07 -25.51
C ALA A 63 8.27 -6.95 -25.04
N MET A 64 9.21 -6.90 -25.99
CA MET A 64 10.64 -6.61 -25.73
C MET A 64 11.27 -7.56 -24.71
N GLY A 65 10.90 -8.85 -24.75
CA GLY A 65 11.40 -9.86 -23.82
C GLY A 65 10.75 -9.81 -22.43
N PHE A 66 9.80 -8.91 -22.17
CA PHE A 66 9.07 -8.87 -20.91
C PHE A 66 7.86 -9.79 -20.92
N TYR A 67 7.61 -10.40 -19.76
CA TYR A 67 6.48 -11.25 -19.47
C TYR A 67 5.66 -10.64 -18.33
N ARG A 68 4.34 -10.74 -18.46
CA ARG A 68 3.38 -10.45 -17.40
C ARG A 68 3.27 -11.68 -16.51
N VAL A 69 3.82 -11.60 -15.31
CA VAL A 69 3.83 -12.67 -14.32
C VAL A 69 2.83 -12.35 -13.22
N ALA A 70 1.90 -13.27 -12.97
CA ALA A 70 0.97 -13.17 -11.84
C ALA A 70 1.63 -13.74 -10.57
N LEU A 71 1.76 -12.89 -9.55
CA LEU A 71 2.08 -13.27 -8.18
C LEU A 71 0.78 -13.35 -7.37
N SER A 72 0.58 -14.41 -6.60
CA SER A 72 -0.61 -14.52 -5.76
C SER A 72 -0.45 -13.76 -4.45
N ALA A 73 -1.56 -13.67 -3.70
CA ALA A 73 -1.53 -13.19 -2.32
C ALA A 73 -0.58 -14.00 -1.43
N THR A 74 -0.40 -15.30 -1.71
CA THR A 74 0.59 -16.12 -0.99
C THR A 74 2.00 -15.69 -1.33
N ASP A 75 2.31 -15.37 -2.58
CA ASP A 75 3.66 -14.91 -2.95
C ASP A 75 4.04 -13.60 -2.25
N THR A 76 3.04 -12.73 -1.98
CA THR A 76 3.19 -11.43 -1.34
C THR A 76 2.78 -11.41 0.14
N ASN A 77 2.62 -12.56 0.80
CA ASN A 77 2.14 -12.64 2.20
C ASN A 77 3.22 -12.42 3.27
N THR A 78 4.40 -11.93 2.89
CA THR A 78 5.50 -11.68 3.81
C THR A 78 6.05 -10.30 3.54
N GLU A 79 5.95 -9.43 4.54
CA GLU A 79 6.51 -8.07 4.47
C GLU A 79 8.04 -8.12 4.42
N GLY A 80 8.64 -7.20 3.66
CA GLY A 80 10.08 -7.16 3.43
C GLY A 80 10.47 -7.33 1.96
N ARG A 81 11.71 -7.77 1.73
CA ARG A 81 12.25 -7.93 0.37
C ARG A 81 11.64 -9.16 -0.30
N LEU A 82 11.12 -9.01 -1.50
CA LEU A 82 10.66 -10.11 -2.33
C LEU A 82 11.54 -10.20 -3.57
N LYS A 83 12.21 -11.34 -3.76
CA LYS A 83 12.97 -11.63 -4.98
C LYS A 83 12.24 -12.70 -5.77
N ILE A 84 12.10 -12.47 -7.07
CA ILE A 84 11.73 -13.52 -8.02
C ILE A 84 12.89 -13.74 -9.00
N ILE A 85 13.12 -14.99 -9.37
CA ILE A 85 14.18 -15.37 -10.30
C ILE A 85 13.69 -16.50 -11.20
N PHE A 86 14.17 -16.50 -12.44
CA PHE A 86 14.01 -17.57 -13.38
C PHE A 86 15.35 -17.81 -14.06
N GLU A 87 15.73 -19.08 -14.17
CA GLU A 87 16.92 -19.48 -14.91
C GLU A 87 16.58 -20.72 -15.74
N GLU A 88 16.99 -20.67 -17.01
CA GLU A 88 16.97 -21.82 -17.90
C GLU A 88 18.19 -21.68 -18.80
N ALA A 89 19.36 -22.06 -18.26
CA ALA A 89 20.66 -21.74 -18.84
C ALA A 89 20.86 -22.23 -20.30
N ALA A 90 20.05 -23.19 -20.75
CA ALA A 90 20.07 -23.67 -22.13
C ALA A 90 19.32 -22.75 -23.12
N THR A 91 18.40 -21.91 -22.62
CA THR A 91 17.46 -21.14 -23.43
C THR A 91 17.65 -19.64 -23.23
N CYS A 92 17.72 -19.17 -21.98
CA CYS A 92 17.84 -17.74 -21.69
C CYS A 92 18.87 -17.42 -20.60
N LEU A 93 19.36 -16.18 -20.60
CA LEU A 93 20.12 -15.66 -19.47
C LEU A 93 19.23 -15.59 -18.20
N PRO A 94 19.82 -15.70 -16.99
CA PRO A 94 19.07 -15.58 -15.75
C PRO A 94 18.35 -14.23 -15.64
N ILE A 95 17.07 -14.28 -15.25
CA ILE A 95 16.22 -13.11 -15.07
C ILE A 95 15.87 -13.00 -13.60
N TRP A 96 16.01 -11.82 -12.99
CA TRP A 96 15.55 -11.59 -11.62
C TRP A 96 14.93 -10.20 -11.47
N ALA A 97 14.04 -10.08 -10.48
CA ALA A 97 13.47 -8.81 -10.08
C ALA A 97 13.33 -8.75 -8.56
N ASP A 98 13.57 -7.56 -8.02
CA ASP A 98 13.48 -7.27 -6.60
C ASP A 98 12.35 -6.26 -6.32
N PHE A 99 11.54 -6.62 -5.34
CA PHE A 99 10.39 -5.86 -4.87
C PHE A 99 10.48 -5.63 -3.37
N GLN A 100 9.76 -4.62 -2.90
CA GLN A 100 9.53 -4.40 -1.48
C GLN A 100 8.05 -4.64 -1.19
N VAL A 101 7.73 -5.67 -0.43
CA VAL A 101 6.39 -5.88 0.10
C VAL A 101 6.24 -5.04 1.36
N VAL A 102 5.23 -4.19 1.39
CA VAL A 102 4.92 -3.33 2.54
C VAL A 102 3.54 -3.66 3.08
N ASN A 103 3.36 -3.37 4.37
CA ASN A 103 2.08 -3.49 5.03
C ASN A 103 0.97 -2.80 4.22
N GLU A 104 -0.22 -3.40 4.20
CA GLU A 104 -1.37 -2.93 3.44
C GLU A 104 -1.76 -1.48 3.79
N ALA A 105 -1.80 -1.12 5.07
CA ALA A 105 -2.14 0.23 5.50
C ALA A 105 -1.09 1.27 5.06
N ILE A 106 0.19 0.87 5.06
CA ILE A 106 1.28 1.73 4.58
C ILE A 106 1.21 1.88 3.06
N TYR A 107 0.96 0.80 2.33
CA TYR A 107 0.76 0.85 0.88
C TYR A 107 -0.39 1.80 0.53
N ASP A 108 -1.54 1.63 1.19
CA ASP A 108 -2.73 2.42 0.94
C ASP A 108 -2.48 3.89 1.32
N SER A 109 -1.74 4.17 2.40
CA SER A 109 -1.33 5.54 2.73
C SER A 109 -0.40 6.16 1.67
N LEU A 110 0.47 5.38 1.02
CA LEU A 110 1.41 5.87 0.01
C LEU A 110 0.73 6.09 -1.36
N TYR A 111 -0.26 5.28 -1.71
CA TYR A 111 -0.79 5.20 -3.07
C TYR A 111 -2.29 5.53 -3.23
N SER A 112 -3.09 5.48 -2.16
CA SER A 112 -4.54 5.80 -2.26
C SER A 112 -4.82 7.31 -2.26
N GLY A 113 -3.79 8.16 -2.09
CA GLY A 113 -3.94 9.61 -1.95
C GLY A 113 -4.77 10.02 -0.73
N SER A 114 -5.06 9.09 0.18
CA SER A 114 -5.78 9.35 1.42
C SER A 114 -4.76 9.62 2.53
N PRO A 115 -4.58 10.89 2.90
CA PRO A 115 -3.74 11.30 4.02
C PRO A 115 -4.17 10.58 5.29
N SER A 116 -3.23 9.82 5.86
CA SER A 116 -3.46 8.88 6.97
C SER A 116 -3.66 9.59 8.31
N ALA A 117 -3.19 10.83 8.41
CA ALA A 117 -3.38 11.69 9.56
C ALA A 117 -4.09 12.98 9.18
N ILE A 118 -5.04 13.37 10.01
CA ILE A 118 -5.62 14.71 10.01
C ILE A 118 -5.02 15.44 11.20
N ILE A 119 -4.48 16.63 10.97
CA ILE A 119 -3.87 17.44 12.00
C ILE A 119 -4.77 18.66 12.27
N GLY A 120 -5.19 18.79 13.52
CA GLY A 120 -6.07 19.85 14.00
C GLY A 120 -5.39 20.87 14.90
N SER A 121 -5.92 22.10 14.85
CA SER A 121 -5.71 23.15 15.87
C SER A 121 -7.04 23.41 16.56
N ALA A 122 -7.12 23.34 17.90
CA ALA A 122 -8.38 23.47 18.65
C ALA A 122 -8.38 24.53 19.76
N ASP A 123 -9.19 25.60 19.62
CA ASP A 123 -9.10 26.87 20.35
C ASP A 123 -9.92 26.95 21.65
N GLY A 124 -10.55 25.87 22.13
CA GLY A 124 -11.42 25.98 23.30
C GLY A 124 -11.66 24.75 24.16
N SER A 125 -12.29 25.00 25.32
CA SER A 125 -12.52 24.06 26.42
C SER A 125 -14.00 23.65 26.53
N GLY A 126 -14.53 22.97 25.51
CA GLY A 126 -15.93 22.51 25.47
C GLY A 126 -16.18 21.18 26.20
N THR A 127 -17.45 20.82 26.40
CA THR A 127 -17.87 19.61 27.15
C THR A 127 -18.64 18.57 26.32
N THR A 128 -18.49 18.56 24.99
CA THR A 128 -19.30 17.67 24.13
C THR A 128 -18.49 16.90 23.09
N SER A 129 -18.81 15.62 22.92
CA SER A 129 -18.17 14.63 22.03
C SER A 129 -18.51 14.77 20.53
N THR A 130 -18.84 15.95 20.03
CA THR A 130 -19.31 16.12 18.63
C THR A 130 -18.92 17.49 18.06
N ILE A 131 -17.73 17.62 17.50
CA ILE A 131 -17.19 18.86 16.91
C ILE A 131 -16.20 18.40 15.80
N LEU A 132 -16.17 18.86 14.53
CA LEU A 132 -16.44 20.21 14.01
C LEU A 132 -16.57 20.33 12.47
N THR A 133 -17.17 21.45 12.02
CA THR A 133 -17.21 22.02 10.66
C THR A 133 -16.07 23.03 10.42
N ALA A 134 -14.93 22.63 9.84
CA ALA A 134 -13.97 23.51 9.13
C ALA A 134 -12.74 22.70 8.65
N MET A 135 -12.97 21.69 7.81
CA MET A 135 -11.89 21.11 7.01
C MET A 135 -11.48 22.14 5.94
N GLU A 136 -10.19 22.42 5.81
CA GLU A 136 -9.64 23.23 4.70
C GLU A 136 -9.80 22.55 3.32
N SER A 137 -10.09 21.24 3.30
CA SER A 137 -10.47 20.51 2.09
C SER A 137 -11.74 19.70 2.31
N THR A 138 -12.78 20.01 1.54
CA THR A 138 -14.10 19.39 1.69
C THR A 138 -14.14 18.07 0.93
N TYR A 139 -14.09 16.94 1.64
CA TYR A 139 -14.56 15.67 1.09
C TYR A 139 -16.08 15.74 1.02
N THR A 140 -16.68 15.43 -0.13
CA THR A 140 -18.14 15.52 -0.31
C THR A 140 -18.88 14.22 0.01
N ILE A 141 -18.12 13.15 0.30
CA ILE A 141 -18.64 11.81 0.55
C ILE A 141 -18.71 11.58 2.07
N ASN A 142 -19.86 11.08 2.55
CA ASN A 142 -19.99 10.66 3.94
C ASN A 142 -19.02 9.53 4.26
N ASP A 143 -18.49 9.55 5.47
CA ASP A 143 -17.59 8.55 6.04
C ASP A 143 -16.24 8.39 5.33
N ALA A 144 -15.90 9.29 4.41
CA ALA A 144 -14.62 9.28 3.67
C ALA A 144 -13.37 9.36 4.56
N LEU A 145 -13.52 9.77 5.83
CA LEU A 145 -12.44 9.93 6.80
C LEU A 145 -12.48 8.90 7.94
N VAL A 146 -13.45 7.98 7.94
CA VAL A 146 -13.59 6.97 9.02
C VAL A 146 -12.36 6.07 9.09
N GLY A 147 -11.89 5.81 10.30
CA GLY A 147 -10.70 5.00 10.57
C GLY A 147 -9.37 5.77 10.49
N ARG A 148 -9.38 7.03 10.05
CA ARG A 148 -8.19 7.89 10.10
C ARG A 148 -7.96 8.40 11.52
N VAL A 149 -6.70 8.76 11.79
CA VAL A 149 -6.30 9.35 13.06
C VAL A 149 -6.38 10.87 12.96
N LEU A 150 -7.06 11.49 13.93
CA LEU A 150 -6.95 12.93 14.17
C LEU A 150 -5.91 13.17 15.27
N ILE A 151 -5.02 14.14 15.07
CA ILE A 151 -4.05 14.59 16.06
C ILE A 151 -4.25 16.09 16.33
N PHE A 152 -4.30 16.49 17.59
CA PHE A 152 -4.28 17.90 17.99
C PHE A 152 -2.83 18.34 18.25
N ASP A 153 -2.12 18.82 17.23
CA ASP A 153 -0.73 19.32 17.39
C ASP A 153 -0.61 20.84 17.22
N GLY A 154 -1.67 21.48 16.73
CA GLY A 154 -1.72 22.90 16.40
C GLY A 154 -1.89 23.83 17.60
N ASN A 155 -2.09 25.11 17.29
CA ASN A 155 -1.73 26.23 18.15
C ASN A 155 -2.70 26.54 19.31
N VAL A 156 -3.18 25.56 20.10
CA VAL A 156 -4.07 25.88 21.25
C VAL A 156 -4.25 24.81 22.34
N THR A 157 -4.67 25.32 23.51
CA THR A 157 -4.93 24.74 24.84
C THR A 157 -4.17 23.46 25.22
N ALA A 158 -3.33 23.56 26.25
CA ALA A 158 -2.49 22.47 26.77
C ALA A 158 -3.24 21.16 27.08
N ALA A 159 -4.56 21.21 27.29
CA ALA A 159 -5.37 20.03 27.52
C ALA A 159 -5.43 19.10 26.31
N LEU A 160 -5.65 19.61 25.08
CA LEU A 160 -5.82 18.77 23.88
C LEU A 160 -4.52 18.51 23.12
N LYS A 161 -3.50 19.34 23.34
CA LYS A 161 -2.21 19.21 22.63
C LYS A 161 -1.59 17.83 22.83
N GLY A 162 -1.26 17.18 21.72
CA GLY A 162 -0.65 15.86 21.68
C GLY A 162 -1.64 14.70 21.87
N GLN A 163 -2.94 14.98 22.00
CA GLN A 163 -3.96 13.93 22.01
C GLN A 163 -4.32 13.52 20.58
N ALA A 164 -4.68 12.25 20.43
CA ALA A 164 -5.11 11.68 19.17
C ALA A 164 -6.31 10.74 19.39
N GLY A 165 -7.18 10.67 18.39
CA GLY A 165 -8.37 9.82 18.40
C GLY A 165 -8.75 9.35 17.00
N THR A 166 -9.57 8.31 16.94
CA THR A 166 -9.97 7.69 15.67
C THR A 166 -11.28 8.30 15.19
N ILE A 167 -11.33 8.66 13.91
CA ILE A 167 -12.56 9.17 13.30
C ILE A 167 -13.59 8.03 13.16
N THR A 168 -14.75 8.20 13.77
CA THR A 168 -15.86 7.24 13.75
C THR A 168 -16.97 7.59 12.76
N ALA A 169 -17.08 8.85 12.33
CA ALA A 169 -17.97 9.27 11.26
C ALA A 169 -17.49 10.57 10.59
N TYR A 170 -17.86 10.75 9.31
CA TYR A 170 -17.65 12.02 8.61
C TYR A 170 -18.89 12.42 7.79
N ASN A 171 -19.32 13.68 7.88
CA ASN A 171 -20.40 14.21 7.06
C ASN A 171 -19.82 15.03 5.90
N GLY A 172 -19.95 14.54 4.67
CA GLY A 172 -19.40 15.21 3.48
C GLY A 172 -20.16 16.46 3.05
N SER A 173 -21.39 16.67 3.55
CA SER A 173 -22.16 17.89 3.29
C SER A 173 -21.84 19.02 4.26
N THR A 174 -21.47 18.70 5.50
CA THR A 174 -21.22 19.68 6.56
C THR A 174 -19.76 19.75 6.99
N GLY A 175 -18.92 18.82 6.53
CA GLY A 175 -17.51 18.69 6.95
C GLY A 175 -17.35 18.21 8.40
N LEU A 176 -18.39 17.67 9.02
CA LEU A 176 -18.38 17.31 10.45
C LEU A 176 -17.65 15.98 10.67
N ILE A 177 -16.67 15.97 11.58
CA ILE A 177 -15.95 14.78 12.02
C ILE A 177 -16.46 14.34 13.40
N THR A 178 -16.67 13.03 13.58
CA THR A 178 -17.06 12.42 14.85
C THR A 178 -15.95 11.49 15.35
N PHE A 179 -15.79 11.41 16.68
CA PHE A 179 -14.80 10.58 17.38
C PHE A 179 -15.49 9.78 18.48
N ALA A 180 -14.80 8.81 19.09
CA ALA A 180 -15.35 8.16 20.27
C ALA A 180 -15.28 9.12 21.48
N SER A 181 -16.37 9.20 22.26
CA SER A 181 -16.53 10.17 23.37
C SER A 181 -15.53 10.04 24.51
N SER A 182 -14.75 8.96 24.54
CA SER A 182 -13.75 8.65 25.57
C SER A 182 -12.30 8.93 25.16
N GLU A 183 -12.05 9.40 23.93
CA GLU A 183 -10.68 9.53 23.41
C GLU A 183 -9.96 10.81 23.85
N PHE A 184 -10.69 11.82 24.34
CA PHE A 184 -10.12 13.13 24.68
C PHE A 184 -10.48 13.58 26.09
N THR A 185 -9.58 14.32 26.74
CA THR A 185 -9.76 14.80 28.13
C THR A 185 -10.66 16.02 28.24
N THR A 186 -10.88 16.74 27.14
CA THR A 186 -11.80 17.88 27.00
C THR A 186 -12.43 17.88 25.60
N GLY A 187 -13.50 18.64 25.38
CA GLY A 187 -14.10 18.84 24.05
C GLY A 187 -13.46 20.01 23.30
N SER A 188 -13.47 19.92 21.97
CA SER A 188 -13.16 21.00 21.00
C SER A 188 -14.20 22.14 21.08
N VAL A 189 -14.12 23.21 20.27
CA VAL A 189 -15.16 24.27 20.19
C VAL A 189 -15.48 24.67 18.75
N SER A 190 -16.59 25.39 18.55
CA SER A 190 -16.93 25.99 17.26
C SER A 190 -15.88 27.03 16.82
N GLY A 191 -15.03 26.68 15.85
CA GLY A 191 -13.99 27.57 15.31
C GLY A 191 -12.63 26.90 15.06
N ASP A 192 -12.41 25.70 15.60
CA ASP A 192 -11.18 24.91 15.39
C ASP A 192 -10.95 24.60 13.91
N THR A 193 -9.68 24.64 13.47
CA THR A 193 -9.32 24.43 12.06
C THR A 193 -8.49 23.17 11.91
N PHE A 194 -8.78 22.42 10.86
CA PHE A 194 -8.15 21.13 10.64
C PHE A 194 -7.59 21.04 9.22
N LYS A 195 -6.33 20.62 9.16
CA LYS A 195 -5.59 20.43 7.92
C LYS A 195 -5.31 18.95 7.71
N ILE A 196 -5.35 18.60 6.45
CA ILE A 196 -5.11 17.26 6.01
C ILE A 196 -3.70 17.23 5.41
N TYR A 197 -2.87 16.27 5.85
CA TYR A 197 -1.48 16.13 5.42
C TYR A 197 -1.23 14.78 4.78
#